data_AF-A0A938KI11-F1
#
_entry.id   AF-A0A938KI11-F1
#
_cell.length_a   1.000
_cell.length_b   1.000
_cell.length_c   1.000
_cell.angle_alpha   90.00
_cell.angle_beta   90.00
_cell.angle_gamma   90.00
#
_symmetry.space_group_name_H-M   'P 1'
#
loop_
_entity.id
_entity.type
_entity.pdbx_description
1 polymer ?
#
loop_
_entity_poly.entity_id
_entity_poly.type
_entity_poly.pdbx_seq_one_letter_code
_entity_poly.pdbx_strand_id
1 'polypeptide(L)'
;MKTKSWWIVLGAVAVAIALGLAWQRLQTRPLLVELEVLRDRQRDRARLQAQRERLLAAQVPEAEVRRLRDDRAAIARMRREVDGLRAKVEEKERAATKAVVAKAVAAPARRFAMGVDMPSAQWRNTGAATPAAALETVLWAAAGGDLEALAARIRLDGVARTAALELLQALPADLRAKCSTPEQLMAFLSIKDIPIGTATVTTWSQQSDSLQSAVVNLRAADGSNRRPFLVFVREGEEWKLRATEAAVARYAAALRGQPVASGKK
;
A
#
# COMPACT_ATOMS: atom_id res chain seq x y z
N MET A 1 114.14 8.61 52.79
CA MET A 1 112.77 8.73 53.37
C MET A 1 111.85 9.76 52.67
N LYS A 2 112.13 10.23 51.43
CA LYS A 2 111.27 11.22 50.73
C LYS A 2 110.17 10.64 49.83
N THR A 3 110.17 9.33 49.57
CA THR A 3 109.23 8.69 48.64
C THR A 3 107.86 8.35 49.24
N LYS A 4 107.73 8.19 50.57
CA LYS A 4 106.45 7.83 51.22
C LYS A 4 105.44 8.99 51.30
N SER A 5 105.90 10.24 51.42
CA SER A 5 105.00 11.41 51.53
C SER A 5 104.31 11.77 50.20
N TRP A 6 104.97 11.52 49.06
CA TRP A 6 104.43 11.82 47.73
C TRP A 6 103.20 10.97 47.36
N TRP A 7 103.16 9.70 47.78
CA TRP A 7 102.02 8.82 47.55
C TRP A 7 100.75 9.25 48.30
N ILE A 8 100.89 9.87 49.47
CA ILE A 8 99.76 10.37 50.27
C ILE A 8 99.09 11.55 49.55
N VAL A 9 99.87 12.46 48.96
CA VAL A 9 99.34 13.62 48.23
C VAL A 9 98.62 13.18 46.95
N LEU A 10 99.18 12.22 46.20
CA LEU A 10 98.53 11.64 45.02
C LEU A 10 97.20 10.95 45.36
N GLY A 11 97.15 10.23 46.48
CA GLY A 11 95.92 9.60 46.97
C GLY A 11 94.83 10.62 47.30
N ALA A 12 95.17 11.71 47.99
CA ALA A 12 94.22 12.77 48.35
C ALA A 12 93.64 13.49 47.12
N VAL A 13 94.47 13.77 46.11
CA VAL A 13 94.03 14.39 44.84
C VAL A 13 93.09 13.47 44.06
N ALA A 14 93.40 12.17 43.99
CA ALA A 14 92.53 11.20 43.33
C ALA A 14 91.14 11.11 43.99
N VAL A 15 91.09 11.14 45.33
CA VAL A 15 89.82 11.15 46.08
C VAL A 15 89.03 12.45 45.85
N ALA A 16 89.70 13.61 45.85
CA ALA A 16 89.04 14.88 45.56
C ALA A 16 88.45 14.92 44.14
N ILE A 17 89.16 14.39 43.15
CA ILE A 17 88.65 14.24 41.77
C ILE A 17 87.46 13.28 41.72
N ALA A 18 87.53 12.13 42.40
CA ALA A 18 86.44 11.16 42.44
C ALA A 18 85.17 11.74 43.10
N LEU A 19 85.33 12.50 44.20
CA LEU A 19 84.23 13.19 44.88
C LEU A 19 83.65 14.31 44.02
N GLY A 20 84.48 15.09 43.33
CA GLY A 20 84.03 16.13 42.40
C GLY A 20 83.23 15.55 41.23
N LEU A 21 83.71 14.45 40.63
CA LEU A 21 82.99 13.72 39.58
C LEU A 21 81.70 13.07 40.07
N ALA A 22 81.69 12.53 41.30
CA ALA A 22 80.49 11.99 41.92
C ALA A 22 79.45 13.08 42.17
N TRP A 23 79.88 14.23 42.68
CA TRP A 23 79.03 15.40 42.90
C TRP A 23 78.46 15.95 41.58
N GLN A 24 79.31 16.06 40.56
CA GLN A 24 78.89 16.47 39.21
C GLN A 24 77.86 15.49 38.64
N ARG A 25 78.07 14.18 38.80
CA ARG A 25 77.09 13.16 38.38
C ARG A 25 75.77 13.24 39.15
N LEU A 26 75.81 13.55 40.44
CA LEU A 26 74.61 13.77 41.25
C LEU A 26 73.82 15.00 40.78
N GLN A 27 74.50 16.08 40.39
CA GLN A 27 73.86 17.29 39.86
C GLN A 27 73.34 17.14 38.43
N THR A 28 73.91 16.26 37.60
CA THR A 28 73.40 16.03 36.23
C THR A 28 72.11 15.22 36.16
N ARG A 29 71.81 14.40 37.18
CA ARG A 29 70.61 13.55 37.22
C ARG A 29 69.28 14.34 37.23
N PRO A 30 69.06 15.36 38.07
CA PRO A 30 67.79 16.10 38.07
C PRO A 30 67.52 16.83 36.76
N LEU A 31 68.55 17.36 36.10
CA LEU A 31 68.41 18.06 34.83
C LEU A 31 67.93 17.13 33.70
N LEU A 32 68.35 15.87 33.72
CA LEU A 32 67.87 14.88 32.75
C LEU A 32 66.38 14.56 32.97
N VAL A 33 65.96 14.42 34.22
CA VAL A 33 64.54 14.18 34.58
C VAL A 33 63.67 15.38 34.18
N GLU A 34 64.13 16.61 34.43
CA GLU A 34 63.39 17.80 34.01
C GLU A 34 63.28 17.92 32.49
N LEU A 35 64.33 17.57 31.74
CA LEU A 35 64.28 17.53 30.28
C LEU A 35 63.31 16.47 29.76
N GLU A 36 63.23 15.30 30.39
CA GLU A 36 62.25 14.26 30.05
C GLU A 36 60.82 14.75 30.29
N VAL A 37 60.55 15.35 31.45
CA VAL A 37 59.23 15.92 31.78
C VAL A 37 58.83 17.04 30.81
N LEU A 38 59.76 17.92 30.44
CA LEU A 38 59.49 19.00 29.48
C LEU A 38 59.23 18.45 28.08
N ARG A 39 59.97 17.42 27.65
CA ARG A 39 59.74 16.75 26.36
C ARG A 39 58.39 16.07 26.32
N ASP A 40 57.97 15.41 27.39
CA ASP A 40 56.65 14.76 27.47
C ASP A 40 55.52 15.78 27.44
N ARG A 41 55.64 16.89 28.18
CA ARG A 41 54.66 18.01 28.08
C ARG A 41 54.58 18.60 26.67
N GLN A 42 55.70 18.67 25.95
CA GLN A 42 55.73 19.16 24.58
C GLN A 42 55.04 18.18 23.62
N ARG A 43 55.23 16.86 23.80
CA ARG A 43 54.52 15.82 23.05
C ARG A 43 53.01 15.87 23.30
N ASP A 44 52.60 16.07 24.55
CA ASP A 44 51.18 16.17 24.90
C ASP A 44 50.52 17.40 24.28
N ARG A 45 51.19 18.56 24.29
CA ARG A 45 50.69 19.76 23.62
C ARG A 45 50.55 19.55 22.11
N ALA A 46 51.55 18.94 21.47
CA ALA A 46 51.49 18.62 20.04
C ALA A 46 50.33 17.65 19.73
N ARG A 47 50.13 16.64 20.58
CA ARG A 47 49.02 15.69 20.45
C ARG A 47 47.66 16.38 20.58
N LEU A 48 47.50 17.26 21.56
CA LEU A 48 46.27 18.02 21.77
C LEU A 48 45.99 19.01 20.64
N GLN A 49 47.03 19.67 20.11
CA GLN A 49 46.89 20.55 18.94
C GLN A 49 46.46 19.77 17.70
N ALA A 50 47.10 18.64 17.42
CA ALA A 50 46.70 17.77 16.32
C ALA A 50 45.27 17.24 16.49
N GLN A 51 44.85 16.91 17.71
CA GLN A 51 43.45 16.52 17.98
C GLN A 51 42.48 17.68 17.79
N ARG A 52 42.82 18.89 18.24
CA ARG A 52 42.00 20.08 18.03
C ARG A 52 41.84 20.39 16.56
N GLU A 53 42.90 20.33 15.78
CA GLU A 53 42.85 20.52 14.33
C GLU A 53 42.00 19.45 13.64
N ARG A 54 42.14 18.18 14.04
CA ARG A 54 41.26 17.11 13.56
C ARG A 54 39.79 17.34 13.90
N LEU A 55 39.49 17.81 15.11
CA LEU A 55 38.12 18.12 15.52
C LEU A 55 37.55 19.33 14.77
N LEU A 56 38.35 20.36 14.53
CA LEU A 56 37.94 21.52 13.73
C LEU A 56 37.74 21.15 12.25
N ALA A 57 38.59 20.30 11.69
CA ALA A 57 38.44 19.79 10.33
C ALA A 57 37.23 18.84 10.19
N ALA A 58 36.87 18.12 11.26
CA ALA A 58 35.69 17.26 11.29
C ALA A 58 34.39 18.01 11.65
N GLN A 59 34.46 19.26 12.11
CA GLN A 59 33.25 20.06 12.32
C GLN A 59 32.62 20.39 10.98
N VAL A 60 31.35 19.98 10.84
CA VAL A 60 30.52 20.32 9.70
C VAL A 60 30.47 21.85 9.56
N PRO A 61 30.79 22.43 8.39
CA PRO A 61 30.78 23.87 8.20
C PRO A 61 29.42 24.46 8.60
N GLU A 62 29.43 25.58 9.33
CA GLU A 62 28.19 26.22 9.80
C GLU A 62 27.24 26.57 8.62
N ALA A 63 27.83 26.87 7.46
CA ALA A 63 27.09 27.09 6.22
C ALA A 63 26.27 25.87 5.78
N GLU A 64 26.80 24.66 5.95
CA GLU A 64 26.09 23.42 5.62
C GLU A 64 24.96 23.15 6.62
N VAL A 65 25.18 23.41 7.91
CA VAL A 65 24.12 23.32 8.93
C VAL A 65 22.98 24.31 8.64
N ARG A 66 23.31 25.54 8.24
CA ARG A 66 22.30 26.54 7.83
C ARG A 66 21.52 26.07 6.60
N ARG A 67 22.21 25.59 5.55
CA ARG A 67 21.57 25.02 4.36
C ARG A 67 20.60 23.88 4.71
N LEU A 68 21.02 22.93 5.53
CA LEU A 68 20.16 21.82 5.96
C LEU A 68 18.94 22.27 6.76
N ARG A 69 19.05 23.35 7.55
CA ARG A 69 17.92 23.94 8.27
C ARG A 69 16.93 24.59 7.31
N ASP A 70 17.42 25.32 6.31
CA ASP A 70 16.60 25.96 5.30
C ASP A 70 15.87 24.92 4.43
N ASP A 71 16.56 23.85 4.03
CA ASP A 71 15.98 22.73 3.29
C ASP A 71 14.86 22.04 4.09
N ARG A 72 15.08 21.80 5.39
CA ARG A 72 14.05 21.23 6.28
C ARG A 72 12.83 22.15 6.40
N ALA A 73 13.05 23.46 6.49
CA ALA A 73 11.96 24.43 6.53
C ALA A 73 11.17 24.46 5.21
N ALA A 74 11.85 24.32 4.06
CA ALA A 74 11.20 24.21 2.75
C ALA A 74 10.35 22.93 2.63
N ILE A 75 10.87 21.79 3.06
CA ILE A 75 10.12 20.52 3.06
C ILE A 75 8.86 20.62 3.93
N ALA A 76 8.96 21.27 5.10
CA ALA A 76 7.81 21.48 5.98
C ALA A 76 6.73 22.42 5.38
N ARG A 77 7.11 23.36 4.51
CA ARG A 77 6.16 24.18 3.74
C ARG A 77 5.45 23.36 2.66
N MET A 78 6.22 22.62 1.85
CA MET A 78 5.65 21.80 0.77
C MET A 78 4.66 20.74 1.29
N ARG A 79 4.96 20.11 2.44
CA ARG A 79 4.02 19.14 3.05
C ARG A 79 2.68 19.79 3.40
N ARG A 80 2.69 20.99 3.99
CA ARG A 80 1.46 21.73 4.31
C ARG A 80 0.67 22.11 3.06
N GLU A 81 1.33 22.47 1.97
CA GLU A 81 0.68 22.75 0.69
C GLU A 81 0.03 21.51 0.09
N VAL A 82 0.73 20.36 0.11
CA VAL A 82 0.19 19.08 -0.36
C VAL A 82 -1.02 18.65 0.47
N ASP A 83 -0.94 18.75 1.79
CA ASP A 83 -2.05 18.43 2.68
C ASP A 83 -3.27 19.34 2.44
N GLY A 84 -3.03 20.64 2.23
CA GLY A 84 -4.08 21.59 1.86
C GLY A 84 -4.72 21.32 0.50
N LEU A 85 -3.93 20.91 -0.50
CA LEU A 85 -4.45 20.53 -1.82
C LEU A 85 -5.26 19.23 -1.76
N ARG A 86 -4.80 18.23 -1.01
CA ARG A 86 -5.54 16.99 -0.78
C ARG A 86 -6.89 17.24 -0.12
N ALA A 87 -6.93 18.08 0.91
CA ALA A 87 -8.19 18.46 1.56
C ALA A 87 -9.17 19.13 0.57
N LYS A 88 -8.68 20.02 -0.31
CA LYS A 88 -9.51 20.66 -1.35
C LYS A 88 -10.03 19.67 -2.40
N VAL A 89 -9.23 18.67 -2.78
CA VAL A 89 -9.66 17.61 -3.71
C VAL A 89 -10.75 16.77 -3.06
N GLU A 90 -10.54 16.33 -1.82
CA GLU A 90 -11.52 15.54 -1.08
C GLU A 90 -12.84 16.31 -0.87
N GLU A 91 -12.77 17.63 -0.58
CA GLU A 91 -13.96 18.49 -0.48
C GLU A 91 -14.72 18.56 -1.82
N LYS A 92 -14.00 18.73 -2.94
CA LYS A 92 -14.60 18.75 -4.28
C LYS A 92 -15.21 17.40 -4.66
N GLU A 93 -14.56 16.29 -4.34
CA GLU A 93 -15.06 14.94 -4.60
C GLU A 93 -16.32 14.65 -3.78
N ARG A 94 -16.34 15.05 -2.50
CA ARG A 94 -17.55 14.96 -1.65
C ARG A 94 -18.68 15.80 -2.21
N ALA A 95 -18.41 17.04 -2.64
CA ALA A 95 -19.41 17.92 -3.25
C ALA A 95 -19.94 17.35 -4.59
N ALA A 96 -19.06 16.84 -5.45
CA ALA A 96 -19.42 16.21 -6.71
C ALA A 96 -20.26 14.95 -6.49
N THR A 97 -19.85 14.07 -5.57
CA THR A 97 -20.60 12.86 -5.21
C THR A 97 -21.99 13.23 -4.69
N LYS A 98 -22.10 14.24 -3.83
CA LYS A 98 -23.39 14.72 -3.32
C LYS A 98 -24.28 15.27 -4.45
N ALA A 99 -23.70 15.98 -5.42
CA ALA A 99 -24.42 16.49 -6.57
C ALA A 99 -24.89 15.36 -7.51
N VAL A 100 -24.06 14.34 -7.76
CA VAL A 100 -24.42 13.16 -8.56
C VAL A 100 -25.53 12.37 -7.87
N VAL A 101 -25.42 12.13 -6.56
CA VAL A 101 -26.47 11.47 -5.78
C VAL A 101 -27.76 12.29 -5.80
N ALA A 102 -27.71 13.59 -5.57
CA ALA A 102 -28.90 14.45 -5.62
C ALA A 102 -29.56 14.45 -7.01
N LYS A 103 -28.77 14.43 -8.08
CA LYS A 103 -29.26 14.36 -9.47
C LYS A 103 -29.80 12.97 -9.82
N ALA A 104 -29.19 11.89 -9.31
CA ALA A 104 -29.65 10.51 -9.48
C ALA A 104 -30.94 10.22 -8.68
N VAL A 105 -31.12 10.88 -7.53
CA VAL A 105 -32.37 10.85 -6.76
C VAL A 105 -33.49 11.62 -7.49
N ALA A 106 -33.15 12.58 -8.35
CA ALA A 106 -34.14 13.47 -8.98
C ALA A 106 -34.76 12.98 -10.31
N ALA A 107 -34.27 11.93 -11.00
CA ALA A 107 -34.99 11.37 -12.17
C ALA A 107 -34.51 9.96 -12.65
N PRO A 108 -35.40 9.00 -13.00
CA PRO A 108 -36.82 8.84 -12.66
C PRO A 108 -37.01 7.82 -11.51
N ALA A 109 -37.70 8.26 -10.46
CA ALA A 109 -37.88 7.58 -9.18
C ALA A 109 -38.76 6.29 -9.17
N ARG A 110 -38.78 5.46 -10.24
CA ARG A 110 -39.64 4.25 -10.24
C ARG A 110 -39.09 2.99 -10.92
N ARG A 111 -37.95 3.06 -11.62
CA ARG A 111 -37.41 1.84 -12.29
C ARG A 111 -36.81 0.91 -11.26
N PHE A 112 -37.31 -0.32 -11.19
CA PHE A 112 -36.97 -1.30 -10.14
C PHE A 112 -37.18 -0.81 -8.70
N ALA A 113 -38.16 0.08 -8.50
CA ALA A 113 -38.70 0.32 -7.17
C ALA A 113 -39.29 -0.99 -6.59
N MET A 114 -39.27 -1.12 -5.27
CA MET A 114 -39.74 -2.34 -4.61
C MET A 114 -41.20 -2.63 -4.98
N GLY A 115 -41.49 -3.86 -5.39
CA GLY A 115 -42.82 -4.33 -5.76
C GLY A 115 -43.32 -3.89 -7.14
N VAL A 116 -42.50 -3.17 -7.93
CA VAL A 116 -42.88 -2.78 -9.29
C VAL A 116 -42.42 -3.84 -10.29
N ASP A 117 -43.38 -4.41 -11.03
CA ASP A 117 -43.11 -5.33 -12.13
C ASP A 117 -42.54 -4.56 -13.33
N MET A 118 -41.36 -4.97 -13.80
CA MET A 118 -40.70 -4.38 -14.97
C MET A 118 -40.62 -5.42 -16.10
N PRO A 119 -41.38 -5.24 -17.20
CA PRO A 119 -41.28 -6.12 -18.37
C PRO A 119 -39.91 -6.02 -19.04
N SER A 120 -39.42 -7.14 -19.56
CA SER A 120 -38.13 -7.25 -20.27
C SER A 120 -38.01 -6.34 -21.48
N ALA A 121 -39.10 -6.13 -22.20
CA ALA A 121 -39.18 -5.16 -23.31
C ALA A 121 -38.88 -3.70 -22.90
N GLN A 122 -38.94 -3.39 -21.60
CA GLN A 122 -38.64 -2.06 -21.10
C GLN A 122 -37.22 -1.93 -20.57
N TRP A 123 -36.46 -3.01 -20.38
CA TRP A 123 -35.09 -2.95 -19.85
C TRP A 123 -34.17 -2.23 -20.85
N ARG A 124 -33.26 -1.39 -20.34
CA ARG A 124 -32.32 -0.59 -21.15
C ARG A 124 -30.94 -0.56 -20.51
N ASN A 125 -29.92 -0.27 -21.30
CA ASN A 125 -28.63 0.12 -20.74
C ASN A 125 -28.74 1.52 -20.12
N THR A 126 -28.79 1.58 -18.79
CA THR A 126 -28.83 2.84 -18.02
C THR A 126 -27.50 3.09 -17.29
N GLY A 127 -26.46 2.32 -17.61
CA GLY A 127 -25.14 2.41 -17.00
C GLY A 127 -25.09 1.75 -15.62
N ALA A 128 -24.16 2.22 -14.77
CA ALA A 128 -23.94 1.66 -13.44
C ALA A 128 -23.72 2.72 -12.35
N ALA A 129 -24.19 3.94 -12.55
CA ALA A 129 -24.04 5.00 -11.54
C ALA A 129 -24.82 4.70 -10.24
N THR A 130 -25.87 3.88 -10.31
CA THR A 130 -26.66 3.42 -9.16
C THR A 130 -26.86 1.90 -9.21
N PRO A 131 -27.17 1.23 -8.08
CA PRO A 131 -27.46 -0.20 -8.04
C PRO A 131 -28.66 -0.59 -8.90
N ALA A 132 -29.70 0.25 -8.96
CA ALA A 132 -30.87 0.01 -9.79
C ALA A 132 -30.53 0.12 -11.29
N ALA A 133 -29.71 1.10 -11.68
CA ALA A 133 -29.22 1.23 -13.06
C ALA A 133 -28.31 0.05 -13.45
N ALA A 134 -27.43 -0.38 -12.55
CA ALA A 134 -26.60 -1.55 -12.75
C ALA A 134 -27.43 -2.83 -12.91
N LEU A 135 -28.44 -3.03 -12.06
CA LEU A 135 -29.39 -4.15 -12.18
C LEU A 135 -30.11 -4.13 -13.53
N GLU A 136 -30.64 -2.97 -13.93
CA GLU A 136 -31.34 -2.84 -15.21
C GLU A 136 -30.42 -3.15 -16.39
N THR A 137 -29.20 -2.60 -16.38
CA THR A 137 -28.20 -2.85 -17.43
C THR A 137 -27.78 -4.32 -17.48
N VAL A 138 -27.62 -4.98 -16.34
CA VAL A 138 -27.35 -6.42 -16.26
C VAL A 138 -28.48 -7.24 -16.87
N LEU A 139 -29.74 -6.94 -16.51
CA LEU A 139 -30.91 -7.66 -17.04
C LEU A 139 -31.09 -7.42 -18.55
N TRP A 140 -30.91 -6.17 -19.00
CA TRP A 140 -30.92 -5.80 -20.41
C TRP A 140 -29.84 -6.56 -21.20
N ALA A 141 -28.59 -6.54 -20.71
CA ALA A 141 -27.47 -7.21 -21.38
C ALA A 141 -27.70 -8.73 -21.45
N ALA A 142 -28.18 -9.33 -20.36
CA ALA A 142 -28.50 -10.75 -20.33
C ALA A 142 -29.63 -11.13 -21.29
N ALA A 143 -30.73 -10.35 -21.32
CA ALA A 143 -31.85 -10.60 -22.22
C ALA A 143 -31.50 -10.42 -23.70
N GLY A 144 -30.64 -9.44 -24.00
CA GLY A 144 -30.14 -9.18 -25.35
C GLY A 144 -29.00 -10.11 -25.79
N GLY A 145 -28.42 -10.89 -24.87
CA GLY A 145 -27.22 -11.69 -25.15
C GLY A 145 -25.95 -10.86 -25.37
N ASP A 146 -25.92 -9.61 -24.88
CA ASP A 146 -24.75 -8.74 -24.93
C ASP A 146 -23.73 -9.17 -23.87
N LEU A 147 -22.88 -10.11 -24.26
CA LEU A 147 -21.90 -10.74 -23.39
C LEU A 147 -20.89 -9.74 -22.83
N GLU A 148 -20.45 -8.79 -23.65
CA GLU A 148 -19.44 -7.80 -23.26
C GLU A 148 -20.01 -6.80 -22.25
N ALA A 149 -21.21 -6.27 -22.51
CA ALA A 149 -21.87 -5.37 -21.58
C ALA A 149 -22.15 -6.07 -20.24
N LEU A 150 -22.59 -7.33 -20.26
CA LEU A 150 -22.82 -8.10 -19.04
C LEU A 150 -21.51 -8.35 -18.27
N ALA A 151 -20.45 -8.78 -18.97
CA ALA A 151 -19.13 -9.01 -18.37
C ALA A 151 -18.57 -7.74 -17.73
N ALA A 152 -18.72 -6.58 -18.38
CA ALA A 152 -18.28 -5.29 -17.85
C ALA A 152 -19.04 -4.85 -16.57
N ARG A 153 -20.20 -5.46 -16.28
CA ARG A 153 -20.98 -5.23 -15.05
C ARG A 153 -20.75 -6.31 -14.00
N ILE A 154 -19.96 -7.35 -14.26
CA ILE A 154 -19.62 -8.38 -13.28
C ILE A 154 -18.29 -8.05 -12.61
N ARG A 155 -18.22 -8.26 -11.29
CA ARG A 155 -16.98 -8.21 -10.51
C ARG A 155 -16.75 -9.55 -9.83
N LEU A 156 -15.56 -10.11 -10.03
CA LEU A 156 -15.06 -11.29 -9.34
C LEU A 156 -13.98 -10.86 -8.35
N ASP A 157 -14.10 -11.29 -7.09
CA ASP A 157 -13.14 -10.95 -6.04
C ASP A 157 -12.47 -12.19 -5.42
N GLY A 158 -11.22 -12.02 -5.00
CA GLY A 158 -10.44 -13.02 -4.27
C GLY A 158 -10.61 -14.44 -4.79
N VAL A 159 -11.18 -15.30 -3.94
CA VAL A 159 -11.40 -16.73 -4.19
C VAL A 159 -12.29 -16.98 -5.41
N ALA A 160 -13.36 -16.20 -5.60
CA ALA A 160 -14.27 -16.38 -6.73
C ALA A 160 -13.57 -16.14 -8.07
N ARG A 161 -12.65 -15.16 -8.12
CA ARG A 161 -11.86 -14.88 -9.33
C ARG A 161 -10.90 -16.02 -9.66
N THR A 162 -10.20 -16.55 -8.66
CA THR A 162 -9.31 -17.70 -8.83
C THR A 162 -10.07 -18.92 -9.35
N ALA A 163 -11.19 -19.27 -8.71
CA ALA A 163 -12.03 -20.40 -9.12
C ALA A 163 -12.60 -20.22 -10.54
N ALA A 164 -12.99 -19.00 -10.93
CA ALA A 164 -13.48 -18.72 -12.28
C ALA A 164 -12.38 -18.84 -13.33
N LEU A 165 -11.13 -18.46 -12.98
CA LEU A 165 -9.97 -18.61 -13.86
C LEU A 165 -9.57 -20.07 -14.05
N GLU A 166 -9.60 -20.88 -12.98
CA GLU A 166 -9.40 -22.33 -13.07
C GLU A 166 -10.47 -23.00 -13.95
N LEU A 167 -11.74 -22.61 -13.74
CA LEU A 167 -12.84 -23.09 -14.57
C LEU A 167 -12.64 -22.70 -16.03
N LEU A 168 -12.20 -21.47 -16.31
CA LEU A 168 -11.90 -21.02 -17.66
C LEU A 168 -10.80 -21.85 -18.31
N GLN A 169 -9.72 -22.14 -17.58
CA GLN A 169 -8.60 -22.95 -18.08
C GLN A 169 -8.99 -24.41 -18.35
N ALA A 170 -9.95 -24.96 -17.60
CA ALA A 170 -10.46 -26.31 -17.79
C ALA A 170 -11.37 -26.48 -19.02
N LEU A 171 -11.79 -25.39 -19.67
CA LEU A 171 -12.69 -25.45 -20.82
C LEU A 171 -11.98 -25.88 -22.12
N PRO A 172 -12.71 -26.55 -23.04
CA PRO A 172 -12.25 -26.79 -24.41
C PRO A 172 -11.80 -25.50 -25.10
N ALA A 173 -10.82 -25.61 -26.01
CA ALA A 173 -10.23 -24.46 -26.72
C ALA A 173 -11.30 -23.59 -27.41
N ASP A 174 -12.32 -24.21 -28.00
CA ASP A 174 -13.40 -23.52 -28.71
C ASP A 174 -14.24 -22.62 -27.79
N LEU A 175 -14.44 -23.03 -26.54
CA LEU A 175 -15.17 -22.22 -25.54
C LEU A 175 -14.28 -21.15 -24.93
N ARG A 176 -12.99 -21.45 -24.69
CA ARG A 176 -12.01 -20.45 -24.24
C ARG A 176 -11.81 -19.33 -25.26
N ALA A 177 -11.89 -19.63 -26.55
CA ALA A 177 -11.85 -18.61 -27.60
C ALA A 177 -13.02 -17.62 -27.53
N LYS A 178 -14.18 -18.05 -27.03
CA LYS A 178 -15.39 -17.21 -26.88
C LYS A 178 -15.42 -16.41 -25.58
N CYS A 179 -14.73 -16.88 -24.53
CA CYS A 179 -14.67 -16.24 -23.23
C CYS A 179 -13.19 -16.00 -22.86
N SER A 180 -12.66 -14.84 -23.20
CA SER A 180 -11.25 -14.50 -22.97
C SER A 180 -10.95 -14.14 -21.50
N THR A 181 -11.97 -13.76 -20.73
CA THR A 181 -11.83 -13.37 -19.31
C THR A 181 -12.74 -14.20 -18.39
N PRO A 182 -12.39 -14.34 -17.10
CA PRO A 182 -13.28 -14.96 -16.11
C PRO A 182 -14.65 -14.28 -16.03
N GLU A 183 -14.71 -12.96 -16.18
CA GLU A 183 -15.96 -12.19 -16.18
C GLU A 183 -16.83 -12.52 -17.41
N GLN A 184 -16.23 -12.66 -18.59
CA GLN A 184 -16.93 -13.11 -19.80
C GLN A 184 -17.45 -14.54 -19.64
N LEU A 185 -16.67 -15.43 -19.02
CA LEU A 185 -17.14 -16.78 -18.72
C LEU A 185 -18.39 -16.74 -17.82
N MET A 186 -18.35 -15.95 -16.75
CA MET A 186 -19.48 -15.83 -15.83
C MET A 186 -20.70 -15.18 -16.48
N ALA A 187 -20.50 -14.18 -17.33
CA ALA A 187 -21.55 -13.60 -18.15
C ALA A 187 -22.18 -14.67 -19.06
N PHE A 188 -21.36 -15.45 -19.78
CA PHE A 188 -21.83 -16.50 -20.70
C PHE A 188 -22.67 -17.57 -20.01
N LEU A 189 -22.22 -18.02 -18.82
CA LEU A 189 -22.92 -19.06 -18.05
C LEU A 189 -24.21 -18.53 -17.41
N SER A 190 -24.26 -17.24 -17.05
CA SER A 190 -25.41 -16.64 -16.38
C SER A 190 -26.54 -16.19 -17.30
N ILE A 191 -26.28 -15.94 -18.59
CA ILE A 191 -27.33 -15.54 -19.55
C ILE A 191 -28.51 -16.52 -19.54
N LYS A 192 -28.24 -17.82 -19.43
CA LYS A 192 -29.28 -18.88 -19.41
C LYS A 192 -30.12 -18.90 -18.13
N ASP A 193 -29.61 -18.32 -17.04
CA ASP A 193 -30.28 -18.30 -15.73
C ASP A 193 -31.25 -17.12 -15.58
N ILE A 194 -31.25 -16.17 -16.53
CA ILE A 194 -32.07 -14.96 -16.49
C ILE A 194 -33.27 -15.16 -17.41
N PRO A 195 -34.47 -15.50 -16.88
CA PRO A 195 -35.64 -15.67 -17.70
C PRO A 195 -36.08 -14.34 -18.32
N ILE A 196 -36.46 -14.38 -19.59
CA ILE A 196 -36.97 -13.23 -20.33
C ILE A 196 -38.48 -13.16 -20.08
N GLY A 197 -38.91 -12.20 -19.26
CA GLY A 197 -40.32 -11.96 -18.98
C GLY A 197 -40.50 -10.71 -18.14
N THR A 198 -40.76 -10.82 -16.84
CA THR A 198 -40.85 -9.68 -15.91
C THR A 198 -39.83 -9.81 -14.78
N ALA A 199 -39.36 -8.67 -14.30
CA ALA A 199 -38.48 -8.59 -13.14
C ALA A 199 -39.08 -7.65 -12.09
N THR A 200 -39.15 -8.12 -10.85
CA THR A 200 -39.69 -7.34 -9.73
C THR A 200 -38.69 -7.37 -8.59
N VAL A 201 -38.24 -6.21 -8.12
CA VAL A 201 -37.41 -6.19 -6.91
C VAL A 201 -38.31 -6.35 -5.69
N THR A 202 -38.09 -7.41 -4.93
CA THR A 202 -38.83 -7.64 -3.68
C THR A 202 -38.20 -6.86 -2.53
N THR A 203 -36.87 -6.75 -2.51
CA THR A 203 -36.14 -6.15 -1.39
C THR A 203 -34.86 -5.53 -1.89
N TRP A 204 -34.60 -4.29 -1.47
CA TRP A 204 -33.26 -3.69 -1.47
C TRP A 204 -32.75 -3.66 -0.04
N SER A 205 -31.49 -4.01 0.17
CA SER A 205 -30.84 -3.89 1.48
C SER A 205 -29.44 -3.30 1.31
N GLN A 206 -29.23 -2.13 1.90
CA GLN A 206 -27.94 -1.45 1.92
C GLN A 206 -27.16 -1.91 3.15
N GLN A 207 -25.99 -2.52 2.92
CA GLN A 207 -25.11 -2.98 4.00
C GLN A 207 -24.01 -1.96 4.29
N SER A 208 -23.56 -1.22 3.27
CA SER A 208 -22.65 -0.08 3.38
C SER A 208 -22.81 0.87 2.19
N ASP A 209 -22.06 1.98 2.17
CA ASP A 209 -22.04 2.92 1.03
C ASP A 209 -21.52 2.30 -0.28
N SER A 210 -20.80 1.18 -0.18
CA SER A 210 -20.20 0.48 -1.32
C SER A 210 -20.76 -0.92 -1.52
N LEU A 211 -21.77 -1.33 -0.76
CA LEU A 211 -22.32 -2.69 -0.78
C LEU A 211 -23.84 -2.65 -0.60
N GLN A 212 -24.55 -3.09 -1.63
CA GLN A 212 -26.00 -3.18 -1.63
C GLN A 212 -26.43 -4.53 -2.20
N SER A 213 -27.53 -5.07 -1.68
CA SER A 213 -28.09 -6.34 -2.14
C SER A 213 -29.54 -6.18 -2.59
N ALA A 214 -29.95 -7.04 -3.52
CA ALA A 214 -31.30 -7.09 -4.06
C ALA A 214 -31.81 -8.53 -4.08
N VAL A 215 -33.06 -8.72 -3.66
CA VAL A 215 -33.82 -9.93 -3.99
C VAL A 215 -34.71 -9.61 -5.17
N VAL A 216 -34.44 -10.24 -6.30
CA VAL A 216 -35.19 -10.02 -7.55
C VAL A 216 -36.03 -11.24 -7.83
N ASN A 217 -37.28 -11.04 -8.23
CA ASN A 217 -38.16 -12.08 -8.72
C ASN A 217 -38.22 -11.97 -10.25
N LEU A 218 -37.68 -12.96 -10.95
CA LEU A 218 -37.61 -13.03 -12.41
C LEU A 218 -38.59 -14.09 -12.90
N ARG A 219 -39.64 -13.66 -13.61
CA ARG A 219 -40.67 -14.54 -14.15
C ARG A 219 -40.53 -14.64 -15.66
N ALA A 220 -40.47 -15.85 -16.20
CA ALA A 220 -40.49 -16.12 -17.63
C ALA A 220 -41.92 -16.06 -18.20
N ALA A 221 -42.02 -16.01 -19.54
CA ALA A 221 -43.30 -16.15 -20.24
C ALA A 221 -43.98 -17.51 -20.03
N ASP A 222 -43.21 -18.57 -19.76
CA ASP A 222 -43.73 -19.93 -19.49
C ASP A 222 -44.24 -20.12 -18.04
N GLY A 223 -44.22 -19.05 -17.22
CA GLY A 223 -44.62 -19.08 -15.82
C GLY A 223 -43.53 -19.55 -14.85
N SER A 224 -42.39 -20.03 -15.33
CA SER A 224 -41.25 -20.34 -14.47
C SER A 224 -40.76 -19.08 -13.77
N ASN A 225 -40.28 -19.25 -12.54
CA ASN A 225 -39.87 -18.15 -11.69
C ASN A 225 -38.52 -18.45 -11.03
N ARG A 226 -37.64 -17.46 -11.02
CA ARG A 226 -36.34 -17.49 -10.35
C ARG A 226 -36.27 -16.32 -9.38
N ARG A 227 -35.79 -16.59 -8.16
CA ARG A 227 -35.65 -15.56 -7.13
C ARG A 227 -34.18 -15.36 -6.72
N PRO A 228 -33.31 -14.83 -7.62
CA PRO A 228 -31.91 -14.64 -7.28
C PRO A 228 -31.71 -13.60 -6.17
N PHE A 229 -30.72 -13.87 -5.32
CA PHE A 229 -30.13 -12.90 -4.42
C PHE A 229 -28.89 -12.32 -5.09
N LEU A 230 -28.94 -11.04 -5.43
CA LEU A 230 -27.89 -10.32 -6.14
C LEU A 230 -27.17 -9.37 -5.18
N VAL A 231 -25.85 -9.31 -5.30
CA VAL A 231 -25.01 -8.40 -4.50
C VAL A 231 -24.31 -7.45 -5.44
N PHE A 232 -24.43 -6.16 -5.20
CA PHE A 232 -23.81 -5.09 -5.94
C PHE A 232 -22.74 -4.42 -5.09
N VAL A 233 -21.56 -4.22 -5.68
CA VAL A 233 -20.42 -3.57 -5.04
C VAL A 233 -20.03 -2.34 -5.85
N ARG A 234 -19.74 -1.23 -5.17
CA ARG A 234 -19.22 -0.03 -5.81
C ARG A 234 -17.71 -0.18 -6.09
N GLU A 235 -17.31 0.05 -7.33
CA GLU A 235 -15.93 0.08 -7.80
C GLU A 235 -15.68 1.41 -8.52
N GLY A 236 -15.07 2.36 -7.80
CA GLY A 236 -14.99 3.76 -8.24
C GLY A 236 -16.38 4.40 -8.32
N GLU A 237 -16.73 4.91 -9.49
CA GLU A 237 -18.01 5.56 -9.77
C GLU A 237 -19.11 4.56 -10.22
N GLU A 238 -18.77 3.28 -10.43
CA GLU A 238 -19.69 2.28 -10.98
C GLU A 238 -20.09 1.19 -9.97
N TRP A 239 -21.33 0.74 -10.05
CA TRP A 239 -21.85 -0.42 -9.33
C TRP A 239 -21.77 -1.67 -10.20
N LYS A 240 -21.13 -2.72 -9.67
CA LYS A 240 -20.99 -4.01 -10.37
C LYS A 240 -21.66 -5.13 -9.60
N LEU A 241 -22.24 -6.07 -10.33
CA LEU A 241 -22.76 -7.33 -9.80
C LEU A 241 -21.58 -8.19 -9.34
N ARG A 242 -21.51 -8.45 -8.03
CA ARG A 242 -20.52 -9.36 -7.46
C ARG A 242 -20.92 -10.80 -7.72
N ALA A 243 -20.09 -11.51 -8.48
CA ALA A 243 -20.22 -12.95 -8.62
C ALA A 243 -19.61 -13.63 -7.39
N THR A 244 -20.43 -14.35 -6.64
CA THR A 244 -20.00 -15.06 -5.43
C THR A 244 -19.30 -16.37 -5.78
N GLU A 245 -18.46 -16.86 -4.88
CA GLU A 245 -17.83 -18.18 -5.00
C GLU A 245 -18.88 -19.30 -5.21
N ALA A 246 -20.00 -19.24 -4.49
CA ALA A 246 -21.10 -20.18 -4.64
C ALA A 246 -21.71 -20.17 -6.06
N ALA A 247 -21.77 -19.00 -6.72
CA ALA A 247 -22.24 -18.92 -8.11
C ALA A 247 -21.25 -19.58 -9.06
N VAL A 248 -19.94 -19.34 -8.89
CA VAL A 248 -18.88 -19.98 -9.69
C VAL A 248 -18.92 -21.50 -9.52
N ALA A 249 -18.99 -21.99 -8.28
CA ALA A 249 -19.06 -23.41 -7.97
C ALA A 249 -20.31 -24.07 -8.59
N ARG A 250 -21.46 -23.39 -8.57
CA ARG A 250 -22.69 -23.86 -9.22
C ARG A 250 -22.50 -24.07 -10.71
N TYR A 251 -21.90 -23.10 -11.42
CA TYR A 251 -21.69 -23.24 -12.85
C TYR A 251 -20.62 -24.30 -13.17
N ALA A 252 -19.58 -24.42 -12.34
CA ALA A 252 -18.59 -25.48 -12.45
C ALA A 252 -19.21 -26.88 -12.30
N ALA A 253 -20.21 -27.05 -11.42
CA ALA A 253 -20.96 -28.30 -11.29
C ALA A 253 -21.84 -28.57 -12.52
N ALA A 254 -22.54 -27.54 -13.01
CA ALA A 254 -23.40 -27.64 -14.20
C ALA A 254 -22.61 -28.04 -15.45
N LEU A 255 -21.41 -27.48 -15.66
CA LEU A 255 -20.52 -27.83 -16.77
C LEU A 255 -20.00 -29.28 -16.70
N ARG A 256 -19.89 -29.83 -15.49
CA ARG A 256 -19.51 -31.24 -15.27
C ARG A 256 -20.70 -32.22 -15.36
N GLY A 257 -21.90 -31.73 -15.65
CA GLY A 257 -23.12 -32.54 -15.62
C GLY A 257 -23.49 -33.05 -14.22
N GLN A 258 -22.93 -32.46 -13.16
CA GLN A 258 -23.25 -32.85 -11.80
C GLN A 258 -24.55 -32.17 -11.36
N PRO A 259 -25.47 -32.90 -10.68
CA PRO A 259 -26.67 -32.28 -10.12
C PRO A 259 -26.24 -31.23 -9.09
N VAL A 260 -26.62 -29.97 -9.34
CA VAL A 260 -26.39 -28.88 -8.39
C VAL A 260 -27.20 -29.20 -7.15
N ALA A 261 -26.54 -29.46 -6.01
CA ALA A 261 -27.21 -29.57 -4.73
C ALA A 261 -27.95 -28.25 -4.48
N SER A 262 -29.27 -28.26 -4.61
CA SER A 262 -30.13 -27.14 -4.27
C SER A 262 -29.93 -26.82 -2.80
N GLY A 263 -29.01 -25.91 -2.49
CA GLY A 263 -28.75 -25.47 -1.14
C GLY A 263 -30.05 -24.94 -0.57
N LYS A 264 -30.68 -25.73 0.32
CA LYS A 264 -31.77 -25.26 1.16
C LYS A 264 -31.19 -24.11 1.98
N LYS A 265 -31.61 -22.90 1.65
CA LYS A 265 -31.43 -21.72 2.51
C LYS A 265 -32.40 -21.81 3.68
#